data_AF-A0A6A3ND52-F1
#
_entry.id   AF-A0A6A3ND52-F1
#
_cell.length_a   1.000
_cell.length_b   1.000
_cell.length_c   1.000
_cell.angle_alpha   90.00
_cell.angle_beta   90.00
_cell.angle_gamma   90.00
#
_symmetry.space_group_name_H-M   'P 1'
#
loop_
_entity.id
_entity.type
_entity.pdbx_description
1 polymer ?
#
loop_
_entity_poly.entity_id
_entity_poly.type
_entity_poly.pdbx_seq_one_letter_code
_entity_poly.pdbx_strand_id
1 'polypeptide(L)'
;MATPSEPSKYEARTGLKLSVDIAAPPAQDVPSPRSKSPIKKFLKAEGVDEDASSGSFEKSRASSPRGRSKNIQLIELKRANNLALALASFKIHDHYEQIVNDIVTMDERVVNPALLGCLQRFFPTEKEKQALQSFKGSVSTLGKAERFFCLLFQVPGMQERIDMFLYKMEFARIHSSLLSRVLVVKRACRDLVENYSFTQALEQFFKKHKTTSFSAFEEYRTSFISGYLPEIDEKLRSFHGDLDKAMGVELVEVQQQLNRLVAGMRPIQSFVNRSPTSSSGQSEERDGKARDILFHFLTDCRAPLSEIEREYEAMELWGDKLLAVFGESKATCEISAILKSVVELL
;
A
#
# COMPACT_ATOMS: atom_id res chain seq x y z
N MET A 1 -14.22 11.04 33.40
CA MET A 1 -15.27 10.40 32.59
C MET A 1 -15.27 11.10 31.23
N ALA A 2 -14.63 10.50 30.22
CA ALA A 2 -14.66 11.04 28.86
C ALA A 2 -15.97 10.59 28.21
N THR A 3 -16.73 11.54 27.66
CA THR A 3 -17.89 11.26 26.81
C THR A 3 -17.45 10.39 25.62
N PRO A 4 -18.17 9.33 25.25
CA PRO A 4 -17.84 8.57 24.06
C PRO A 4 -17.94 9.49 22.84
N SER A 5 -16.83 9.66 22.12
CA SER A 5 -16.77 10.40 20.86
C SER A 5 -17.69 9.73 19.83
N GLU A 6 -18.54 10.51 19.16
CA GLU A 6 -19.35 9.99 18.06
C GLU A 6 -18.45 9.36 16.98
N PRO A 7 -18.83 8.19 16.44
CA PRO A 7 -18.04 7.51 15.41
C PRO A 7 -17.97 8.37 14.14
N SER A 8 -16.77 8.50 13.56
CA SER A 8 -16.58 9.20 12.28
C SER A 8 -17.46 8.56 11.19
N LYS A 9 -17.86 9.36 10.19
CA LYS A 9 -18.58 8.86 9.00
C LYS A 9 -17.82 7.73 8.29
N TYR A 10 -16.50 7.71 8.40
CA TYR A 10 -15.68 6.62 7.87
C TYR A 10 -15.80 5.34 8.70
N GLU A 11 -15.77 5.45 10.03
CA GLU A 11 -15.94 4.31 10.95
C GLU A 11 -17.30 3.65 10.71
N ALA A 12 -18.35 4.46 10.55
CA ALA A 12 -19.70 3.98 10.23
C ALA A 12 -19.77 3.25 8.87
N ARG A 13 -18.96 3.65 7.87
CA ARG A 13 -18.96 3.06 6.51
C ARG A 13 -18.11 1.80 6.40
N THR A 14 -17.00 1.73 7.12
CA THR A 14 -15.99 0.67 6.94
C THR A 14 -15.94 -0.33 8.10
N GLY A 15 -16.53 0.01 9.25
CA GLY A 15 -16.37 -0.74 10.48
C GLY A 15 -14.94 -0.69 11.05
N LEU A 16 -14.04 0.07 10.44
CA LEU A 16 -12.69 0.28 10.93
C LEU A 16 -12.71 1.46 11.90
N LYS A 17 -12.44 1.17 13.17
CA LYS A 17 -12.31 2.17 14.22
C LYS A 17 -10.99 2.91 14.07
N LEU A 18 -11.09 4.21 13.82
CA LEU A 18 -9.97 5.12 13.54
C LEU A 18 -9.42 5.79 14.83
N SER A 19 -10.12 5.65 15.95
CA SER A 19 -9.73 6.26 17.22
C SER A 19 -8.61 5.48 17.91
N VAL A 20 -7.57 6.21 18.34
CA VAL A 20 -6.38 5.65 18.99
C VAL A 20 -6.65 5.13 20.41
N ASP A 21 -7.80 5.46 20.98
CA ASP A 21 -8.24 4.93 22.26
C ASP A 21 -9.52 4.13 22.05
N ILE A 22 -9.44 2.79 22.07
CA ILE A 22 -10.43 1.84 22.61
C ILE A 22 -9.87 0.41 22.46
N ALA A 23 -9.98 -0.35 23.55
CA ALA A 23 -9.53 -1.73 23.70
C ALA A 23 -10.04 -2.65 22.58
N ALA A 24 -9.15 -3.55 22.16
CA ALA A 24 -9.36 -4.50 21.08
C ALA A 24 -10.59 -5.40 21.29
N PRO A 25 -11.47 -5.58 20.28
CA PRO A 25 -12.36 -6.75 20.23
C PRO A 25 -11.56 -8.00 19.84
N PRO A 26 -12.04 -9.21 20.23
CA PRO A 26 -11.30 -10.46 20.01
C PRO A 26 -11.17 -10.79 18.52
N ALA A 27 -10.01 -11.36 18.17
CA ALA A 27 -9.65 -11.74 16.81
C ALA A 27 -10.67 -12.72 16.20
N GLN A 28 -11.18 -12.37 15.02
CA GLN A 28 -11.77 -13.35 14.11
C GLN A 28 -10.80 -13.58 12.94
N ASP A 29 -10.60 -14.86 12.61
CA ASP A 29 -9.77 -15.34 11.51
C ASP A 29 -10.25 -14.75 10.18
N VAL A 30 -9.45 -13.85 9.60
CA VAL A 30 -9.64 -13.38 8.22
C VAL A 30 -8.40 -13.75 7.39
N PRO A 31 -8.55 -14.43 6.24
CA PRO A 31 -7.42 -14.86 5.44
C PRO A 31 -6.69 -13.68 4.79
N SER A 32 -5.35 -13.73 4.85
CA SER A 32 -4.41 -12.71 4.38
C SER A 32 -4.49 -12.48 2.86
N PRO A 33 -4.69 -11.24 2.37
CA PRO A 33 -4.70 -10.95 0.94
C PRO A 33 -3.28 -10.74 0.40
N ARG A 34 -2.82 -11.67 -0.44
CA ARG A 34 -1.60 -11.52 -1.26
C ARG A 34 -1.75 -10.33 -2.22
N SER A 35 -0.97 -9.27 -2.02
CA SER A 35 -0.91 -8.17 -2.98
C SER A 35 -0.06 -8.57 -4.20
N LYS A 36 -0.56 -8.27 -5.40
CA LYS A 36 0.22 -8.28 -6.65
C LYS A 36 0.64 -6.84 -6.91
N SER A 37 1.87 -6.47 -6.55
CA SER A 37 2.47 -5.20 -6.99
C SER A 37 3.26 -5.42 -8.31
N PRO A 38 3.11 -4.54 -9.31
CA PRO A 38 3.70 -4.74 -10.63
C PRO A 38 5.13 -4.17 -10.70
N ILE A 39 6.14 -5.02 -10.59
CA ILE A 39 7.51 -4.69 -10.98
C ILE A 39 7.84 -5.51 -12.24
N LYS A 40 7.31 -5.06 -13.38
CA LYS A 40 7.65 -5.63 -14.70
C LYS A 40 8.65 -4.78 -15.49
N LYS A 41 9.29 -3.77 -14.88
CA LYS A 41 10.20 -2.85 -15.58
C LYS A 41 11.71 -3.00 -15.32
N PHE A 42 12.17 -4.02 -14.59
CA PHE A 42 13.60 -4.21 -14.32
C PHE A 42 14.29 -5.34 -15.10
N LEU A 43 13.59 -5.99 -16.06
CA LEU A 43 14.14 -7.17 -16.77
C LEU A 43 14.07 -7.08 -18.31
N LYS A 44 13.92 -5.88 -18.88
CA LYS A 44 13.89 -5.73 -20.35
C LYS A 44 14.93 -4.72 -20.83
N ALA A 45 16.18 -5.13 -20.78
CA ALA A 45 17.28 -4.53 -21.53
C ALA A 45 18.26 -5.66 -21.88
N GLU A 46 17.94 -6.37 -22.96
CA GLU A 46 18.85 -6.99 -23.93
C GLU A 46 18.00 -7.89 -24.83
N GLY A 47 17.92 -7.52 -26.11
CA GLY A 47 17.08 -8.17 -27.10
C GLY A 47 17.74 -9.39 -27.73
N VAL A 48 16.92 -10.37 -28.11
CA VAL A 48 17.12 -11.24 -29.27
C VAL A 48 15.71 -11.65 -29.76
N ASP A 49 15.49 -11.54 -31.06
CA ASP A 49 14.30 -11.94 -31.81
C ASP A 49 14.16 -13.48 -31.95
N GLU A 50 13.01 -13.88 -32.50
CA GLU A 50 12.69 -15.11 -33.24
C GLU A 50 11.88 -16.24 -32.54
N ASP A 51 10.61 -16.30 -32.98
CA ASP A 51 9.94 -17.39 -33.69
C ASP A 51 10.09 -18.89 -33.31
N ALA A 52 8.90 -19.51 -33.31
CA ALA A 52 8.53 -20.85 -33.80
C ALA A 52 8.93 -22.15 -33.04
N SER A 53 7.86 -22.92 -32.76
CA SER A 53 7.69 -24.35 -33.11
C SER A 53 8.43 -25.46 -32.34
N SER A 54 7.63 -26.18 -31.55
CA SER A 54 7.57 -27.65 -31.29
C SER A 54 8.77 -28.57 -31.58
N GLY A 55 9.10 -29.43 -30.61
CA GLY A 55 9.74 -30.71 -30.85
C GLY A 55 10.29 -31.40 -29.60
N SER A 56 9.62 -32.44 -29.12
CA SER A 56 10.15 -33.42 -28.15
C SER A 56 11.39 -34.14 -28.70
N PHE A 57 12.44 -34.33 -27.91
CA PHE A 57 13.27 -35.56 -27.95
C PHE A 57 14.12 -35.70 -26.67
N GLU A 58 14.12 -36.91 -26.12
CA GLU A 58 14.91 -37.34 -24.95
C GLU A 58 16.40 -37.58 -25.29
N LYS A 59 17.22 -37.46 -24.22
CA LYS A 59 18.58 -38.00 -24.00
C LYS A 59 19.74 -37.46 -24.86
N SER A 60 20.68 -36.78 -24.20
CA SER A 60 22.00 -37.35 -23.86
C SER A 60 22.83 -36.39 -22.99
N ARG A 61 23.61 -36.97 -22.08
CA ARG A 61 24.49 -36.29 -21.11
C ARG A 61 25.61 -35.53 -21.81
N ALA A 62 25.81 -34.27 -21.42
CA ALA A 62 27.12 -33.60 -21.51
C ALA A 62 27.43 -32.94 -20.15
N SER A 63 28.45 -33.46 -19.49
CA SER A 63 29.07 -32.89 -18.30
C SER A 63 29.66 -31.51 -18.60
N SER A 64 29.17 -30.47 -17.91
CA SER A 64 29.83 -29.17 -17.84
C SER A 64 30.42 -28.96 -16.44
N PRO A 65 31.70 -28.60 -16.30
CA PRO A 65 32.39 -28.46 -15.03
C PRO A 65 32.23 -27.03 -14.50
N ARG A 66 31.15 -26.77 -13.76
CA ARG A 66 31.09 -25.65 -12.81
C ARG A 66 30.48 -26.18 -11.53
N GLY A 67 31.23 -26.06 -10.44
CA GLY A 67 31.04 -26.80 -9.18
C GLY A 67 29.59 -26.90 -8.74
N ARG A 68 29.05 -28.13 -8.73
CA ARG A 68 27.82 -28.44 -8.01
C ARG A 68 28.12 -28.18 -6.53
N SER A 69 27.58 -27.09 -5.97
CA SER A 69 27.50 -26.96 -4.53
C SER A 69 26.79 -28.21 -3.99
N LYS A 70 27.48 -29.02 -3.18
CA LYS A 70 26.95 -30.22 -2.49
C LYS A 70 25.94 -29.85 -1.39
N ASN A 71 25.10 -28.85 -1.64
CA ASN A 71 24.17 -28.34 -0.65
C ASN A 71 22.81 -28.97 -0.87
N ILE A 72 22.17 -29.43 0.20
CA ILE A 72 20.82 -29.98 0.16
C ILE A 72 19.85 -28.81 -0.05
N GLN A 73 19.04 -28.91 -1.10
CA GLN A 73 18.00 -27.92 -1.43
C GLN A 73 16.64 -28.49 -1.04
N LEU A 74 15.99 -27.85 -0.07
CA LEU A 74 14.66 -28.23 0.42
C LEU A 74 13.55 -27.32 -0.13
N ILE A 75 13.94 -26.20 -0.75
CA ILE A 75 13.07 -25.28 -1.47
C ILE A 75 13.19 -25.61 -2.96
N GLU A 76 12.07 -25.52 -3.69
CA GLU A 76 12.03 -25.67 -5.15
C GLU A 76 13.14 -24.86 -5.84
N LEU A 77 13.94 -25.51 -6.69
CA LEU A 77 15.19 -24.97 -7.24
C LEU A 77 15.04 -23.58 -7.88
N LYS A 78 13.95 -23.33 -8.61
CA LYS A 78 13.69 -22.00 -9.22
C LYS A 78 13.47 -20.92 -8.16
N ARG A 79 12.76 -21.23 -7.07
CA ARG A 79 12.52 -20.29 -5.96
C ARG A 79 13.76 -20.13 -5.10
N ALA A 80 14.45 -21.22 -4.79
CA ALA A 80 15.71 -21.20 -4.05
C ALA A 80 16.77 -20.34 -4.76
N ASN A 81 16.87 -20.44 -6.09
CA ASN A 81 17.79 -19.61 -6.88
C ASN A 81 17.36 -18.14 -6.92
N ASN A 82 16.08 -17.83 -7.12
CA ASN A 82 15.59 -16.45 -7.08
C ASN A 82 15.81 -15.80 -5.71
N LEU A 83 15.61 -16.57 -4.65
CA LEU A 83 15.82 -16.16 -3.27
C LEU A 83 17.31 -16.00 -2.97
N ALA A 84 18.17 -16.93 -3.38
CA ALA A 84 19.62 -16.79 -3.23
C ALA A 84 20.17 -15.57 -3.99
N LEU A 85 19.67 -15.30 -5.20
CA LEU A 85 20.03 -14.11 -5.97
C LEU A 85 19.57 -12.82 -5.27
N ALA A 86 18.31 -12.78 -4.83
CA ALA A 86 17.76 -11.61 -4.15
C ALA A 86 18.44 -11.36 -2.79
N LEU A 87 18.80 -12.41 -2.05
CA LEU A 87 19.53 -12.29 -0.78
C LEU A 87 21.00 -11.90 -1.00
N ALA A 88 21.61 -12.34 -2.12
CA ALA A 88 22.99 -11.99 -2.46
C ALA A 88 23.18 -10.49 -2.73
N SER A 89 22.18 -9.81 -3.30
CA SER A 89 22.24 -8.35 -3.52
C SER A 89 22.28 -7.54 -2.23
N PHE A 90 21.85 -8.11 -1.10
CA PHE A 90 21.84 -7.44 0.20
C PHE A 90 23.02 -7.83 1.10
N LYS A 91 24.01 -8.59 0.59
CA LYS A 91 25.18 -9.08 1.36
C LYS A 91 24.83 -9.73 2.71
N ILE A 92 23.65 -10.35 2.79
CA ILE A 92 23.07 -10.93 4.03
C ILE A 92 23.98 -12.02 4.61
N HIS A 93 24.79 -12.64 3.75
CA HIS A 93 25.70 -13.74 4.09
C HIS A 93 26.72 -13.39 5.18
N ASP A 94 27.07 -12.12 5.34
CA ASP A 94 28.07 -11.69 6.33
C ASP A 94 27.45 -11.47 7.72
N HIS A 95 26.12 -11.32 7.81
CA HIS A 95 25.43 -10.79 8.99
C HIS A 95 24.09 -11.48 9.32
N TYR A 96 23.97 -12.79 9.10
CA TYR A 96 22.70 -13.50 9.30
C TYR A 96 22.10 -13.34 10.70
N GLU A 97 22.89 -13.56 11.75
CA GLU A 97 22.41 -13.48 13.13
C GLU A 97 22.05 -12.04 13.51
N GLN A 98 22.82 -11.07 13.04
CA GLN A 98 22.53 -9.65 13.25
C GLN A 98 21.22 -9.25 12.58
N ILE A 99 20.98 -9.67 11.33
CA ILE A 99 19.73 -9.37 10.61
C ILE A 99 18.53 -10.00 11.32
N VAL A 100 18.65 -11.25 11.78
CA VAL A 100 17.59 -11.89 12.58
C VAL A 100 17.35 -11.08 13.85
N ASN A 101 18.41 -10.73 14.58
CA ASN A 101 18.27 -9.96 15.81
C ASN A 101 17.61 -8.60 15.58
N ASP A 102 18.07 -7.86 14.57
CA ASP A 102 17.54 -6.54 14.19
C ASP A 102 16.05 -6.62 13.83
N ILE A 103 15.61 -7.66 13.10
CA ILE A 103 14.18 -7.88 12.82
C ILE A 103 13.41 -8.17 14.11
N VAL A 104 13.96 -8.98 15.03
CA VAL A 104 13.28 -9.30 16.30
C VAL A 104 13.13 -8.07 17.17
N THR A 105 14.17 -7.23 17.25
CA THR A 105 14.20 -6.03 18.08
C THR A 105 13.64 -4.79 17.40
N MET A 106 13.22 -4.87 16.13
CA MET A 106 12.77 -3.72 15.33
C MET A 106 13.86 -2.64 15.16
N ASP A 107 15.12 -3.05 15.05
CA ASP A 107 16.28 -2.16 14.92
C ASP A 107 16.65 -1.93 13.43
N GLU A 108 16.88 -0.68 13.05
CA GLU A 108 17.09 -0.22 11.67
C GLU A 108 18.58 -0.14 11.28
N ARG A 109 19.50 -0.67 12.10
CA ARG A 109 20.96 -0.63 11.84
C ARG A 109 21.37 -1.24 10.51
N VAL A 110 20.99 -2.49 10.26
CA VAL A 110 21.37 -3.26 9.06
C VAL A 110 20.16 -3.52 8.16
N VAL A 111 18.97 -3.53 8.75
CA VAL A 111 17.71 -3.85 8.07
C VAL A 111 17.13 -2.62 7.40
N ASN A 112 16.73 -2.76 6.14
CA ASN A 112 16.11 -1.69 5.35
C ASN A 112 14.81 -2.17 4.68
N PRO A 113 13.97 -1.27 4.15
CA PRO A 113 12.67 -1.64 3.59
C PRO A 113 12.77 -2.54 2.37
N ALA A 114 13.82 -2.39 1.56
CA ALA A 114 14.04 -3.24 0.39
C ALA A 114 14.35 -4.69 0.78
N LEU A 115 15.14 -4.89 1.85
CA LEU A 115 15.39 -6.20 2.43
C LEU A 115 14.09 -6.79 3.00
N LEU A 116 13.37 -6.05 3.83
CA LEU A 116 12.12 -6.53 4.44
C LEU A 116 11.06 -6.86 3.39
N GLY A 117 10.89 -6.03 2.36
CA GLY A 117 9.98 -6.29 1.24
C GLY A 117 10.40 -7.52 0.42
N CYS A 118 11.71 -7.74 0.25
CA CYS A 118 12.22 -8.98 -0.33
C CYS A 118 11.87 -10.20 0.55
N LEU A 119 12.09 -10.12 1.85
CA LEU A 119 11.76 -11.21 2.78
C LEU A 119 10.27 -11.51 2.85
N GLN A 120 9.42 -10.49 2.87
CA GLN A 120 7.96 -10.65 2.82
C GLN A 120 7.52 -11.36 1.54
N ARG A 121 8.03 -10.93 0.38
CA ARG A 121 7.67 -11.50 -0.92
C ARG A 121 8.12 -12.94 -1.08
N PHE A 122 9.31 -13.27 -0.57
CA PHE A 122 9.91 -14.59 -0.73
C PHE A 122 9.81 -15.46 0.53
N PHE A 123 9.00 -15.06 1.52
CA PHE A 123 8.81 -15.84 2.73
C PHE A 123 8.38 -17.27 2.37
N PRO A 124 9.01 -18.32 2.93
CA PRO A 124 8.72 -19.68 2.55
C PRO A 124 7.28 -20.06 2.87
N THR A 125 6.71 -20.92 2.03
CA THR A 125 5.37 -21.49 2.26
C THR A 125 5.37 -22.40 3.48
N GLU A 126 4.20 -22.66 4.06
CA GLU A 126 4.11 -23.52 5.25
C GLU A 126 4.68 -24.92 5.01
N LYS A 127 4.55 -25.46 3.79
CA LYS A 127 5.19 -26.73 3.39
C LYS A 127 6.72 -26.65 3.41
N GLU A 128 7.28 -25.59 2.86
CA GLU A 128 8.74 -25.37 2.83
C GLU A 128 9.29 -25.11 4.24
N LYS A 129 8.56 -24.36 5.06
CA LYS A 129 8.87 -24.13 6.48
C LYS A 129 8.89 -25.45 7.26
N GLN A 130 7.86 -26.29 7.10
CA GLN A 130 7.83 -27.61 7.73
C GLN A 130 8.99 -28.50 7.27
N ALA A 131 9.33 -28.47 5.98
CA ALA A 131 10.47 -29.22 5.44
C ALA A 131 11.80 -28.73 6.04
N LEU A 132 11.99 -27.41 6.18
CA LEU A 132 13.18 -26.81 6.79
C LEU A 132 13.28 -27.07 8.29
N GLN A 133 12.15 -27.04 9.02
CA GLN A 133 12.10 -27.35 10.46
C GLN A 133 12.28 -28.85 10.75
N SER A 134 11.83 -29.73 9.84
CA SER A 134 11.95 -31.19 9.99
C SER A 134 13.30 -31.74 9.51
N PHE A 135 14.18 -30.88 8.98
CA PHE A 135 15.48 -31.28 8.50
C PHE A 135 16.40 -31.67 9.66
N LYS A 136 16.71 -32.97 9.77
CA LYS A 136 17.58 -33.54 10.82
C LYS A 136 19.07 -33.51 10.47
N GLY A 137 19.44 -33.02 9.29
CA GLY A 137 20.83 -32.91 8.86
C GLY A 137 21.52 -31.65 9.41
N SER A 138 22.82 -31.52 9.18
CA SER A 138 23.55 -30.31 9.59
C SER A 138 23.12 -29.11 8.75
N VAL A 139 22.70 -28.02 9.40
CA VAL A 139 22.34 -26.74 8.75
C VAL A 139 23.49 -26.20 7.88
N SER A 140 24.74 -26.51 8.21
CA SER A 140 25.92 -26.16 7.40
C SER A 140 25.98 -26.86 6.02
N THR A 141 25.14 -27.86 5.77
CA THR A 141 25.00 -28.54 4.47
C THR A 141 23.86 -28.00 3.61
N LEU A 142 23.04 -27.09 4.15
CA LEU A 142 21.98 -26.44 3.40
C LEU A 142 22.53 -25.30 2.53
N GLY A 143 21.77 -24.88 1.52
CA GLY A 143 22.08 -23.69 0.74
C GLY A 143 22.01 -22.40 1.59
N LYS A 144 22.59 -21.32 1.08
CA LYS A 144 22.71 -20.04 1.82
C LYS A 144 21.35 -19.44 2.20
N ALA A 145 20.35 -19.62 1.35
CA ALA A 145 18.98 -19.16 1.59
C ALA A 145 18.32 -20.01 2.68
N GLU A 146 18.40 -21.33 2.56
CA GLU A 146 17.83 -22.28 3.51
C GLU A 146 18.41 -22.10 4.91
N ARG A 147 19.72 -21.88 5.05
CA ARG A 147 20.36 -21.57 6.35
C ARG A 147 19.75 -20.34 7.00
N PHE A 148 19.54 -19.28 6.24
CA PHE A 148 18.95 -18.05 6.74
C PHE A 148 17.51 -18.25 7.21
N PHE A 149 16.70 -19.00 6.44
CA PHE A 149 15.33 -19.31 6.87
C PHE A 149 15.28 -20.24 8.07
N CYS A 150 16.21 -21.19 8.22
CA CYS A 150 16.32 -21.97 9.44
C CYS A 150 16.54 -21.09 10.68
N LEU A 151 17.38 -20.04 10.58
CA LEU A 151 17.58 -19.08 11.67
C LEU A 151 16.30 -18.25 11.95
N LEU A 152 15.64 -17.76 10.90
CA LEU A 152 14.39 -17.02 11.03
C LEU A 152 13.29 -17.85 11.70
N PHE A 153 13.17 -19.14 11.37
CA PHE A 153 12.16 -20.04 11.93
C PHE A 153 12.41 -20.51 13.35
N GLN A 154 13.59 -20.24 13.93
CA GLN A 154 13.81 -20.40 15.36
C GLN A 154 13.02 -19.38 16.17
N VAL A 155 12.66 -18.25 15.55
CA VAL A 155 11.87 -17.21 16.20
C VAL A 155 10.39 -17.37 15.83
N PRO A 156 9.49 -17.47 16.82
CA PRO A 156 8.06 -17.55 16.55
C PRO A 156 7.52 -16.23 15.97
N GLY A 157 6.58 -16.33 15.04
CA GLY A 157 5.90 -15.17 14.46
C GLY A 157 6.80 -14.29 13.56
N MET A 158 7.90 -14.82 13.04
CA MET A 158 8.84 -14.03 12.23
C MET A 158 8.20 -13.34 11.01
N GLN A 159 7.22 -13.96 10.36
CA GLN A 159 6.50 -13.33 9.25
C GLN A 159 5.79 -12.05 9.70
N GLU A 160 5.05 -12.12 10.82
CA GLU A 160 4.33 -10.97 11.39
C GLU A 160 5.31 -9.87 11.82
N ARG A 161 6.47 -10.23 12.38
CA ARG A 161 7.53 -9.27 12.73
C ARG A 161 8.07 -8.54 11.50
N ILE A 162 8.34 -9.26 10.41
CA ILE A 162 8.77 -8.66 9.14
C ILE A 162 7.69 -7.70 8.60
N ASP A 163 6.43 -8.12 8.64
CA ASP A 163 5.30 -7.33 8.15
C ASP A 163 5.13 -6.02 8.97
N MET A 164 5.18 -6.12 10.30
CA MET A 164 5.13 -4.96 11.20
C MET A 164 6.32 -4.03 11.00
N PHE A 165 7.53 -4.58 10.86
CA PHE A 165 8.73 -3.77 10.68
C PHE A 165 8.71 -3.04 9.33
N LEU A 166 8.34 -3.74 8.25
CA LEU A 166 8.21 -3.12 6.94
C LEU A 166 7.18 -2.00 6.95
N TYR A 167 6.03 -2.25 7.58
CA TYR A 167 4.99 -1.25 7.73
C TYR A 167 5.50 -0.02 8.48
N LYS A 168 6.19 -0.20 9.62
CA LYS A 168 6.83 0.88 10.39
C LYS A 168 7.74 1.74 9.49
N MET A 169 8.62 1.11 8.73
CA MET A 169 9.59 1.82 7.90
C MET A 169 8.95 2.54 6.70
N GLU A 170 7.89 1.98 6.12
CA GLU A 170 7.22 2.53 4.93
C GLU A 170 6.11 3.53 5.26
N PHE A 171 5.68 3.61 6.52
CA PHE A 171 4.54 4.42 6.96
C PHE A 171 4.61 5.86 6.45
N ALA A 172 5.72 6.55 6.71
CA ALA A 172 5.87 7.96 6.34
C ALA A 172 5.73 8.18 4.82
N ARG A 173 6.33 7.30 4.02
CA ARG A 173 6.26 7.37 2.56
C ARG A 173 4.83 7.11 2.05
N ILE A 174 4.18 6.08 2.59
CA ILE A 174 2.79 5.73 2.23
C ILE A 174 1.85 6.88 2.61
N HIS A 175 1.97 7.40 3.83
CA HIS A 175 1.19 8.52 4.34
C HIS A 175 1.34 9.75 3.44
N SER A 176 2.57 10.23 3.20
CA SER A 176 2.82 11.42 2.39
C SER A 176 2.31 11.26 0.95
N SER A 177 2.52 10.08 0.35
CA SER A 177 2.02 9.79 -1.00
C SER A 177 0.49 9.80 -1.06
N LEU A 178 -0.19 9.22 -0.07
CA LEU A 178 -1.64 9.16 -0.02
C LEU A 178 -2.23 10.55 0.27
N LEU A 179 -1.68 11.27 1.25
CA LEU A 179 -2.09 12.63 1.61
C LEU A 179 -1.98 13.57 0.40
N SER A 180 -0.90 13.50 -0.37
CA SER A 180 -0.75 14.31 -1.58
C SER A 180 -1.87 14.05 -2.60
N ARG A 181 -2.26 12.78 -2.80
CA ARG A 181 -3.36 12.42 -3.72
C ARG A 181 -4.69 12.98 -3.22
N VAL A 182 -4.97 12.82 -1.94
CA VAL A 182 -6.19 13.33 -1.28
C VAL A 182 -6.28 14.86 -1.41
N LEU A 183 -5.18 15.57 -1.11
CA LEU A 183 -5.16 17.03 -1.16
C LEU A 183 -5.34 17.58 -2.58
N VAL A 184 -4.78 16.93 -3.60
CA VAL A 184 -4.93 17.35 -5.00
C VAL A 184 -6.40 17.27 -5.44
N VAL A 185 -7.08 16.15 -5.17
CA VAL A 185 -8.52 16.01 -5.48
C VAL A 185 -9.35 17.01 -4.68
N LYS A 186 -9.06 17.15 -3.38
CA LYS A 186 -9.77 18.10 -2.51
C LYS A 186 -9.67 19.53 -3.05
N ARG A 187 -8.46 19.98 -3.42
CA ARG A 187 -8.23 21.32 -3.97
C ARG A 187 -8.94 21.50 -5.31
N ALA A 188 -8.81 20.55 -6.23
CA ALA A 188 -9.50 20.58 -7.52
C ALA A 188 -11.03 20.74 -7.36
N CYS A 189 -11.66 19.93 -6.51
CA CYS A 189 -13.09 20.02 -6.25
C CYS A 189 -13.47 21.35 -5.57
N ARG A 190 -12.72 21.78 -4.55
CA ARG A 190 -12.95 23.05 -3.87
C ARG A 190 -12.85 24.23 -4.83
N ASP A 191 -11.77 24.30 -5.61
CA ASP A 191 -11.48 25.44 -6.46
C ASP A 191 -12.54 25.57 -7.58
N LEU A 192 -13.12 24.46 -8.06
CA LEU A 192 -14.29 24.49 -8.95
C LEU A 192 -15.55 25.02 -8.25
N VAL A 193 -15.86 24.50 -7.06
CA VAL A 193 -17.08 24.87 -6.32
C VAL A 193 -17.02 26.31 -5.81
N GLU A 194 -15.85 26.80 -5.40
CA GLU A 194 -15.65 28.16 -4.91
C GLU A 194 -15.43 29.19 -6.04
N ASN A 195 -15.23 28.73 -7.29
CA ASN A 195 -15.16 29.61 -8.44
C ASN A 195 -16.57 30.11 -8.81
N TYR A 196 -16.92 31.27 -8.25
CA TYR A 196 -18.22 31.93 -8.45
C TYR A 196 -18.58 32.10 -9.93
N SER A 197 -17.63 32.50 -10.77
CA SER A 197 -17.86 32.69 -12.21
C SER A 197 -18.24 31.37 -12.90
N PHE A 198 -17.56 30.27 -12.54
CA PHE A 198 -17.86 28.94 -13.07
C PHE A 198 -19.23 28.42 -12.61
N THR A 199 -19.53 28.52 -11.31
CA THR A 199 -20.81 28.05 -10.77
C THR A 199 -21.99 28.89 -11.30
N GLN A 200 -21.83 30.21 -11.40
CA GLN A 200 -22.84 31.09 -12.00
C GLN A 200 -23.07 30.78 -13.48
N ALA A 201 -22.02 30.51 -14.24
CA ALA A 201 -22.13 30.08 -15.65
C ALA A 201 -22.90 28.76 -15.78
N LEU A 202 -22.58 27.77 -14.95
CA LEU A 202 -23.30 26.48 -14.92
C LEU A 202 -24.77 26.66 -14.55
N GLU A 203 -25.10 27.47 -13.54
CA GLU A 203 -26.49 27.75 -13.15
C GLU A 203 -27.28 28.38 -14.30
N GLN A 204 -26.71 29.38 -14.99
CA GLN A 204 -27.36 30.02 -16.13
C GLN A 204 -27.55 29.05 -17.30
N PHE A 205 -26.54 28.22 -17.57
CA PHE A 205 -26.59 27.17 -18.58
C PHE A 205 -27.70 26.16 -18.28
N PHE A 206 -27.74 25.57 -17.08
CA PHE A 206 -28.78 24.61 -16.71
C PHE A 206 -30.18 25.22 -16.71
N LYS A 207 -30.32 26.49 -16.30
CA LYS A 207 -31.59 27.22 -16.40
C LYS A 207 -32.06 27.39 -17.85
N LYS A 208 -31.15 27.69 -18.78
CA LYS A 208 -31.45 27.81 -20.22
C LYS A 208 -31.91 26.48 -20.82
N HIS A 209 -31.28 25.37 -20.42
CA HIS A 209 -31.58 24.03 -20.92
C HIS A 209 -32.70 23.31 -20.13
N LYS A 210 -33.19 23.88 -19.02
CA LYS A 210 -34.26 23.35 -18.14
C LYS A 210 -34.00 21.95 -17.57
N THR A 211 -32.74 21.53 -17.53
CA THR A 211 -32.29 20.23 -17.01
C THR A 211 -30.95 20.45 -16.29
N THR A 212 -30.82 19.88 -15.10
CA THR A 212 -29.57 19.92 -14.31
C THR A 212 -29.06 18.49 -14.14
N SER A 213 -28.21 18.05 -15.07
CA SER A 213 -27.51 16.78 -15.02
C SER A 213 -26.17 16.89 -15.73
N PHE A 214 -25.22 16.04 -15.36
CA PHE A 214 -23.93 15.96 -16.06
C PHE A 214 -24.12 15.47 -17.50
N SER A 215 -25.09 14.59 -17.76
CA SER A 215 -25.42 14.18 -19.13
C SER A 215 -25.89 15.33 -20.02
N ALA A 216 -26.69 16.26 -19.48
CA ALA A 216 -27.13 17.45 -20.21
C ALA A 216 -25.97 18.42 -20.45
N PHE A 217 -25.04 18.52 -19.49
CA PHE A 217 -23.81 19.28 -19.67
C PHE A 217 -22.98 18.76 -20.85
N GLU A 218 -22.82 17.44 -20.96
CA GLU A 218 -22.11 16.80 -22.07
C GLU A 218 -22.85 16.96 -23.41
N GLU A 219 -24.17 16.79 -23.43
CA GLU A 219 -25.00 16.92 -24.65
C GLU A 219 -24.92 18.33 -25.25
N TYR A 220 -24.99 19.36 -24.42
CA TYR A 220 -24.97 20.77 -24.83
C TYR A 220 -23.61 21.45 -24.61
N ARG A 221 -22.53 20.67 -24.54
CA ARG A 221 -21.16 21.15 -24.25
C ARG A 221 -20.70 22.27 -25.19
N THR A 222 -21.02 22.19 -26.49
CA THR A 222 -20.65 23.23 -27.48
C THR A 222 -21.37 24.56 -27.24
N SER A 223 -22.61 24.51 -26.71
CA SER A 223 -23.35 25.69 -26.27
C SER A 223 -22.70 26.31 -25.03
N PHE A 224 -22.18 25.48 -24.12
CA PHE A 224 -21.42 25.96 -22.96
C PHE A 224 -20.12 26.66 -23.38
N ILE A 225 -19.35 26.03 -24.28
CA ILE A 225 -18.07 26.56 -24.79
C ILE A 225 -18.26 27.91 -25.51
N SER A 226 -19.27 28.02 -26.37
CA SER A 226 -19.48 29.25 -27.15
C SER A 226 -20.13 30.38 -26.35
N GLY A 227 -20.98 30.06 -25.37
CA GLY A 227 -21.78 31.04 -24.65
C GLY A 227 -21.25 31.46 -23.28
N TYR A 228 -20.48 30.61 -22.59
CA TYR A 228 -20.14 30.81 -21.18
C TYR A 228 -18.64 30.69 -20.88
N LEU A 229 -17.93 29.78 -21.58
CA LEU A 229 -16.49 29.58 -21.36
C LEU A 229 -15.65 30.87 -21.48
N PRO A 230 -15.87 31.78 -22.45
CA PRO A 230 -15.06 33.00 -22.59
C PRO A 230 -15.12 33.92 -21.36
N GLU A 231 -16.21 33.87 -20.57
CA GLU A 231 -16.38 34.70 -19.37
C GLU A 231 -15.64 34.13 -18.15
N ILE A 232 -15.26 32.84 -18.17
CA ILE A 232 -14.76 32.09 -17.00
C ILE A 232 -13.35 31.51 -17.18
N ASP A 233 -12.81 31.52 -18.41
CA ASP A 233 -11.59 30.83 -18.84
C ASP A 233 -10.34 31.23 -18.04
N GLU A 234 -10.09 32.53 -17.82
CA GLU A 234 -8.86 33.02 -17.17
C GLU A 234 -8.66 32.44 -15.76
N LYS A 235 -9.74 32.36 -14.96
CA LYS A 235 -9.69 31.79 -13.61
C LYS A 235 -9.56 30.28 -13.62
N LEU A 236 -10.25 29.59 -14.52
CA LEU A 236 -10.15 28.13 -14.64
C LEU A 236 -8.74 27.69 -15.06
N ARG A 237 -8.09 28.44 -15.96
CA ARG A 237 -6.69 28.18 -16.36
C ARG A 237 -5.71 28.28 -15.18
N SER A 238 -6.00 29.12 -14.17
CA SER A 238 -5.10 29.30 -13.02
C SER A 238 -4.91 28.03 -12.16
N PHE A 239 -5.89 27.13 -12.14
CA PHE A 239 -5.82 25.85 -11.39
C PHE A 239 -5.93 24.60 -12.26
N HIS A 240 -5.78 24.74 -13.59
CA HIS A 240 -5.75 23.62 -14.55
C HIS A 240 -4.77 22.52 -14.14
N GLY A 241 -3.60 22.88 -13.63
CA GLY A 241 -2.59 21.91 -13.20
C GLY A 241 -3.02 21.03 -12.03
N ASP A 242 -3.90 21.50 -11.15
CA ASP A 242 -4.47 20.68 -10.06
C ASP A 242 -5.65 19.84 -10.57
N LEU A 243 -6.44 20.35 -11.53
CA LEU A 243 -7.49 19.57 -12.20
C LEU A 243 -6.93 18.38 -12.97
N ASP A 244 -5.88 18.60 -13.78
CA ASP A 244 -5.23 17.56 -14.58
C ASP A 244 -4.66 16.44 -13.71
N LYS A 245 -3.99 16.81 -12.61
CA LYS A 245 -3.51 15.84 -11.62
C LYS A 245 -4.65 15.10 -10.92
N ALA A 246 -5.73 15.80 -10.56
CA ALA A 246 -6.87 15.21 -9.87
C ALA A 246 -7.64 14.21 -10.75
N MET A 247 -7.76 14.48 -12.05
CA MET A 247 -8.34 13.55 -13.03
C MET A 247 -7.59 12.21 -13.05
N GLY A 248 -6.27 12.22 -12.88
CA GLY A 248 -5.45 11.00 -12.82
C GLY A 248 -5.58 10.19 -11.52
N VAL A 249 -6.33 10.67 -10.52
CA VAL A 249 -6.46 10.00 -9.22
C VAL A 249 -7.67 9.06 -9.20
N GLU A 250 -7.41 7.76 -9.09
CA GLU A 250 -8.44 6.76 -8.83
C GLU A 250 -8.91 6.78 -7.36
N LEU A 251 -10.10 7.32 -7.11
CA LEU A 251 -10.64 7.48 -5.74
C LEU A 251 -10.83 6.14 -5.00
N VAL A 252 -11.21 5.09 -5.73
CA VAL A 252 -11.32 3.73 -5.16
C VAL A 252 -9.97 3.25 -4.63
N GLU A 253 -8.88 3.53 -5.34
CA GLU A 253 -7.54 3.15 -4.91
C GLU A 253 -7.10 3.97 -3.69
N VAL A 254 -7.42 5.27 -3.65
CA VAL A 254 -7.17 6.14 -2.48
C VAL A 254 -7.87 5.57 -1.24
N GLN A 255 -9.16 5.21 -1.34
CA GLN A 255 -9.91 4.58 -0.24
C GLN A 255 -9.28 3.25 0.20
N GLN A 256 -8.87 2.40 -0.74
CA GLN A 256 -8.21 1.12 -0.42
C GLN A 256 -6.86 1.32 0.26
N GLN A 257 -6.07 2.31 -0.17
CA GLN A 257 -4.80 2.65 0.46
C GLN A 257 -4.99 3.19 1.88
N LEU A 258 -6.00 4.04 2.11
CA LEU A 258 -6.37 4.52 3.45
C LEU A 258 -6.79 3.36 4.36
N ASN A 259 -7.65 2.46 3.87
CA ASN A 259 -8.04 1.25 4.60
C ASN A 259 -6.82 0.40 4.99
N ARG A 260 -5.85 0.22 4.08
CA ARG A 260 -4.62 -0.54 4.34
C ARG A 260 -3.71 0.15 5.36
N LEU A 261 -3.58 1.47 5.27
CA LEU A 261 -2.81 2.27 6.22
C LEU A 261 -3.39 2.09 7.64
N VAL A 262 -4.68 2.31 7.82
CA VAL A 262 -5.34 2.14 9.12
C VAL A 262 -5.27 0.68 9.60
N ALA A 263 -5.54 -0.28 8.73
CA ALA A 263 -5.54 -1.70 9.09
C ALA A 263 -4.14 -2.21 9.50
N GLY A 264 -3.07 -1.65 8.93
CA GLY A 264 -1.68 -2.02 9.22
C GLY A 264 -1.24 -1.69 10.65
N MET A 265 -1.96 -0.80 11.35
CA MET A 265 -1.73 -0.50 12.76
C MET A 265 -2.13 -1.66 13.70
N ARG A 266 -3.11 -2.48 13.31
CA ARG A 266 -3.73 -3.49 14.19
C ARG A 266 -2.75 -4.57 14.67
N PRO A 267 -1.92 -5.19 13.81
CA PRO A 267 -0.94 -6.16 14.27
C PRO A 267 0.08 -5.55 15.25
N ILE A 268 0.50 -4.30 14.99
CA ILE A 268 1.44 -3.58 15.86
C ILE A 268 0.81 -3.31 17.23
N GLN A 269 -0.44 -2.85 17.27
CA GLN A 269 -1.19 -2.66 18.51
C GLN A 269 -1.36 -3.97 19.29
N SER A 270 -1.71 -5.06 18.58
CA SER A 270 -1.84 -6.40 19.17
C SER A 270 -0.52 -6.86 19.80
N PHE A 271 0.60 -6.66 19.11
CA PHE A 271 1.93 -7.03 19.60
C PHE A 271 2.35 -6.20 20.82
N VAL A 272 2.14 -4.89 20.80
CA VAL A 272 2.47 -3.98 21.91
C VAL A 272 1.64 -4.27 23.16
N ASN A 273 0.35 -4.58 22.99
CA ASN A 273 -0.57 -4.85 24.11
C ASN A 273 -0.43 -6.27 24.67
N ARG A 274 0.38 -7.14 24.05
CA ARG A 274 0.55 -8.52 24.49
C ARG A 274 1.36 -8.57 25.78
N SER A 275 0.81 -9.21 26.82
CA SER A 275 1.51 -9.44 28.08
C SER A 275 2.82 -10.21 27.88
N PRO A 276 3.86 -9.93 28.69
CA PRO A 276 5.09 -10.70 28.71
C PRO A 276 4.81 -12.19 28.85
N THR A 277 5.46 -13.00 28.02
CA THR A 277 5.29 -14.46 28.07
C THR A 277 6.33 -15.07 28.99
N SER A 278 6.08 -16.26 29.53
CA SER A 278 7.06 -17.05 30.31
C SER A 278 8.19 -17.64 29.44
N SER A 279 8.61 -16.91 28.40
CA SER A 279 9.69 -17.28 27.50
C SER A 279 11.06 -17.09 28.18
N SER A 280 12.12 -17.65 27.59
CA SER A 280 13.50 -17.46 28.08
C SER A 280 13.83 -15.96 28.21
N GLY A 281 14.57 -15.56 29.25
CA GLY A 281 14.85 -14.14 29.54
C GLY A 281 15.41 -13.33 28.36
N GLN A 282 16.26 -13.93 27.51
CA GLN A 282 16.80 -13.27 26.30
C GLN A 282 15.76 -13.03 25.20
N SER A 283 14.75 -13.90 25.07
CA SER A 283 13.65 -13.71 24.11
C SER A 283 12.75 -12.57 24.56
N GLU A 284 12.41 -12.54 25.86
CA GLU A 284 11.57 -11.50 26.43
C GLU A 284 12.27 -10.13 26.44
N GLU A 285 13.59 -10.08 26.63
CA GLU A 285 14.36 -8.83 26.50
C GLU A 285 14.28 -8.25 25.08
N ARG A 286 14.44 -9.11 24.05
CA ARG A 286 14.33 -8.67 22.65
C ARG A 286 12.91 -8.21 22.30
N ASP A 287 11.91 -8.91 22.79
CA ASP A 287 10.50 -8.53 22.61
C ASP A 287 10.15 -7.25 23.37
N GLY A 288 10.73 -7.02 24.54
CA GLY A 288 10.64 -5.75 25.27
C GLY A 288 11.12 -4.58 24.42
N LYS A 289 12.33 -4.67 23.85
CA LYS A 289 12.89 -3.64 22.96
C LYS A 289 11.98 -3.37 21.75
N ALA A 290 11.47 -4.42 21.12
CA ALA A 290 10.55 -4.29 20.00
C ALA A 290 9.24 -3.61 20.40
N ARG A 291 8.66 -3.96 21.56
CA ARG A 291 7.45 -3.31 22.08
C ARG A 291 7.68 -1.83 22.36
N ASP A 292 8.81 -1.46 22.95
CA ASP A 292 9.13 -0.05 23.23
C ASP A 292 9.24 0.76 21.93
N ILE A 293 9.98 0.26 20.94
CA ILE A 293 10.12 0.90 19.62
C ILE A 293 8.77 1.03 18.91
N LEU A 294 7.97 -0.03 18.92
CA LEU A 294 6.66 -0.03 18.28
C LEU A 294 5.67 0.88 19.02
N PHE A 295 5.74 0.97 20.35
CA PHE A 295 4.91 1.88 21.14
C PHE A 295 5.19 3.35 20.81
N HIS A 296 6.47 3.71 20.68
CA HIS A 296 6.85 5.04 20.21
C HIS A 296 6.32 5.31 18.80
N PHE A 297 6.50 4.37 17.88
CA PHE A 297 5.95 4.47 16.54
C PHE A 297 4.42 4.66 16.52
N LEU A 298 3.68 3.89 17.32
CA LEU A 298 2.22 4.04 17.45
C LEU A 298 1.84 5.45 17.93
N THR A 299 2.63 6.02 18.84
CA THR A 299 2.42 7.37 19.37
C THR A 299 2.70 8.43 18.30
N ASP A 300 3.78 8.28 17.55
CA ASP A 300 4.17 9.22 16.49
C ASP A 300 3.17 9.21 15.31
N CYS A 301 2.56 8.06 15.03
CA CYS A 301 1.59 7.91 13.93
C CYS A 301 0.22 8.53 14.21
N ARG A 302 -0.10 8.90 15.46
CA ARG A 302 -1.43 9.41 15.83
C ARG A 302 -1.83 10.65 15.05
N ALA A 303 -0.95 11.66 15.01
CA ALA A 303 -1.24 12.92 14.34
C ALA A 303 -1.32 12.77 12.81
N PRO A 304 -0.37 12.09 12.12
CA PRO A 304 -0.48 11.80 10.69
C PRO A 304 -1.76 11.04 10.31
N LEU A 305 -2.16 10.02 11.09
CA LEU A 305 -3.39 9.27 10.82
C LEU A 305 -4.64 10.16 10.95
N SER A 306 -4.71 10.97 12.01
CA SER A 306 -5.83 11.90 12.20
C SER A 306 -5.87 12.98 11.11
N GLU A 307 -4.70 13.45 10.65
CA GLU A 307 -4.61 14.38 9.53
C GLU A 307 -5.20 13.78 8.25
N ILE A 308 -4.70 12.62 7.82
CA ILE A 308 -5.13 12.04 6.54
C ILE A 308 -6.61 11.67 6.52
N GLU A 309 -7.16 11.23 7.67
CA GLU A 309 -8.58 10.98 7.84
C GLU A 309 -9.41 12.25 7.66
N ARG A 310 -9.04 13.33 8.35
CA ARG A 310 -9.73 14.63 8.23
C ARG A 310 -9.66 15.17 6.82
N GLU A 311 -8.50 15.08 6.17
CA GLU A 311 -8.33 15.54 4.80
C GLU A 311 -9.12 14.68 3.79
N TYR A 312 -9.24 13.37 4.04
CA TYR A 312 -10.05 12.47 3.23
C TYR A 312 -11.55 12.77 3.36
N GLU A 313 -12.05 13.00 4.57
CA GLU A 313 -13.44 13.41 4.78
C GLU A 313 -13.75 14.76 4.11
N ALA A 314 -12.82 15.72 4.20
CA ALA A 314 -12.96 17.00 3.52
C ALA A 314 -12.96 16.84 2.00
N MET A 315 -12.11 15.96 1.44
CA MET A 315 -12.10 15.62 0.01
C MET A 315 -13.45 15.07 -0.44
N GLU A 316 -13.99 14.10 0.30
CA GLU A 316 -15.31 13.51 0.01
C GLU A 316 -16.42 14.56 0.03
N LEU A 317 -16.39 15.48 1.01
CA LEU A 317 -17.38 16.57 1.14
C LEU A 317 -17.30 17.55 -0.04
N TRP A 318 -16.11 17.95 -0.46
CA TRP A 318 -15.95 18.81 -1.63
C TRP A 318 -16.35 18.10 -2.92
N GLY A 319 -16.08 16.80 -3.03
CA GLY A 319 -16.58 15.95 -4.11
C GLY A 319 -18.11 15.93 -4.19
N ASP A 320 -18.79 15.75 -3.05
CA ASP A 320 -20.25 15.77 -2.98
C ASP A 320 -20.84 17.13 -3.38
N LYS A 321 -20.21 18.23 -2.94
CA LYS A 321 -20.60 19.58 -3.35
C LYS A 321 -20.44 19.78 -4.86
N LEU A 322 -19.34 19.31 -5.44
CA LEU A 322 -19.11 19.40 -6.88
C LEU A 322 -20.15 18.61 -7.65
N LEU A 323 -20.45 17.37 -7.24
CA LEU A 323 -21.52 16.57 -7.84
C LEU A 323 -22.87 17.31 -7.79
N ALA A 324 -23.20 17.91 -6.65
CA ALA A 324 -24.44 18.66 -6.49
C ALA A 324 -24.56 19.87 -7.44
N VAL A 325 -23.45 20.53 -7.80
CA VAL A 325 -23.44 21.62 -8.81
C VAL A 325 -23.93 21.10 -10.17
N PHE A 326 -23.64 19.84 -10.50
CA PHE A 326 -24.10 19.19 -11.73
C PHE A 326 -25.45 18.48 -11.57
N GLY A 327 -26.12 18.58 -10.42
CA GLY A 327 -27.35 17.83 -10.12
C GLY A 327 -27.13 16.34 -9.90
N GLU A 328 -25.87 15.93 -9.68
CA GLU A 328 -25.46 14.54 -9.54
C GLU A 328 -25.22 14.14 -8.08
N SER A 329 -25.06 12.84 -7.88
CA SER A 329 -24.63 12.23 -6.63
C SER A 329 -23.56 11.17 -6.91
N LYS A 330 -22.92 10.63 -5.86
CA LYS A 330 -21.95 9.54 -6.01
C LYS A 330 -22.54 8.27 -6.65
N ALA A 331 -23.86 8.12 -6.65
CA ALA A 331 -24.54 6.98 -7.27
C ALA A 331 -24.78 7.17 -8.77
N THR A 332 -24.76 8.41 -9.26
CA THR A 332 -25.16 8.76 -10.62
C THR A 332 -23.98 9.22 -11.48
N CYS A 333 -22.93 9.77 -10.87
CA CYS A 333 -21.75 10.26 -11.58
C CYS A 333 -20.46 10.08 -10.77
N GLU A 334 -19.37 9.75 -11.46
CA GLU A 334 -18.03 9.77 -10.86
C GLU A 334 -17.41 11.16 -10.97
N ILE A 335 -16.80 11.63 -9.88
CA ILE A 335 -16.10 12.93 -9.84
C ILE A 335 -15.01 13.01 -10.91
N SER A 336 -14.32 11.90 -11.20
CA SER A 336 -13.30 11.79 -12.25
C SER A 336 -13.84 12.19 -13.63
N ALA A 337 -15.10 11.84 -13.94
CA ALA A 337 -15.73 12.18 -15.21
C ALA A 337 -15.98 13.69 -15.32
N ILE A 338 -16.47 14.32 -14.25
CA ILE A 338 -16.64 15.78 -14.19
C ILE A 338 -15.29 16.48 -14.33
N LEU A 339 -14.28 16.07 -13.56
CA LEU A 339 -12.94 16.67 -13.62
C LEU A 339 -12.34 16.56 -15.01
N LYS A 340 -12.41 15.38 -15.64
CA LYS A 340 -11.96 15.16 -17.01
C LYS A 340 -12.68 16.07 -18.00
N SER A 341 -14.00 16.13 -17.89
CA SER A 341 -14.83 16.97 -18.74
C SER A 341 -14.46 18.45 -18.60
N VAL A 342 -14.19 18.95 -17.39
CA VAL A 342 -13.77 20.34 -17.18
C VAL A 342 -12.35 20.60 -17.71
N VAL A 343 -11.42 19.65 -17.53
CA VAL A 343 -10.06 19.75 -18.11
C VAL A 343 -10.13 19.85 -19.63
N GLU A 344 -10.96 19.04 -20.29
CA GLU A 344 -11.15 19.06 -21.74
C GLU A 344 -11.86 20.34 -22.26
N LEU A 345 -12.30 21.26 -21.39
CA LEU A 345 -12.82 22.58 -21.79
C LEU A 345 -11.70 23.61 -21.98
N LEU A 346 -10.56 23.42 -21.31
CA LEU A 346 -9.48 24.40 -21.16
C LEU A 346 -8.35 24.15 -22.16
#